data_AF-A0A545SC02-F1
#
_entry.id   AF-A0A545SC02-F1
#
_cell.length_a   1.000
_cell.length_b   1.000
_cell.length_c   1.000
_cell.angle_alpha   90.00
_cell.angle_beta   90.00
_cell.angle_gamma   90.00
#
_symmetry.space_group_name_H-M   'P 1'
#
loop_
_entity.id
_entity.type
_entity.pdbx_description
1 polymer ?
#
loop_
_entity_poly.entity_id
_entity_poly.type
_entity_poly.pdbx_seq_one_letter_code
_entity_poly.pdbx_strand_id
1 'polypeptide(L)'
;MSSNSSRAQRGATLIEVLVAVLVLSIGLLGVAALQAQALRNAGSSLQRSQATILAYAMFDAMRVNRDSAMAGAYDMSKTCAAPDAESLVGSDQGFWIQSLKTALGDQDSTCGQIECNGAQCTVTIHWSESLATQGVGEQTLAISSRI
;
A
#
# COMPACT_ATOMS: atom_id res chain seq x y z
N MET A 1 -69.94 22.10 -15.09
CA MET A 1 -69.70 21.03 -14.10
C MET A 1 -68.20 20.73 -14.10
N SER A 2 -67.46 21.17 -13.08
CA SER A 2 -66.11 20.66 -12.82
C SER A 2 -65.89 20.67 -11.32
N SER A 3 -65.98 19.49 -10.72
CA SER A 3 -65.74 19.27 -9.29
C SER A 3 -64.24 19.13 -9.09
N ASN A 4 -63.63 20.13 -8.45
CA ASN A 4 -62.22 20.08 -8.07
C ASN A 4 -62.13 19.35 -6.73
N SER A 5 -61.81 18.06 -6.78
CA SER A 5 -61.57 17.24 -5.59
C SER A 5 -60.21 17.61 -4.99
N SER A 6 -60.23 18.48 -3.97
CA SER A 6 -59.06 18.76 -3.14
C SER A 6 -58.68 17.48 -2.38
N ARG A 7 -57.60 16.82 -2.82
CA ARG A 7 -57.00 15.71 -2.06
C ARG A 7 -56.59 16.24 -0.68
N ALA A 8 -57.20 15.68 0.36
CA ALA A 8 -56.77 15.94 1.73
C ALA A 8 -55.31 15.50 1.89
N GLN A 9 -54.42 16.46 2.09
CA GLN A 9 -53.04 16.21 2.48
C GLN A 9 -53.07 15.57 3.87
N ARG A 10 -52.90 14.25 3.94
CA ARG A 10 -52.70 13.54 5.20
C ARG A 10 -51.34 13.97 5.72
N GLY A 11 -51.34 14.86 6.72
CA GLY A 11 -50.12 15.34 7.36
C GLY A 11 -49.29 14.16 7.87
N ALA A 12 -47.98 14.20 7.63
CA ALA A 12 -47.05 13.21 8.14
C ALA A 12 -47.23 13.06 9.65
N THR A 13 -47.42 11.84 10.12
CA THR A 13 -47.48 11.59 11.57
C THR A 13 -46.08 11.79 12.16
N LEU A 14 -45.97 12.28 13.40
CA LEU A 14 -44.66 12.52 14.04
C LEU A 14 -43.79 11.23 14.10
N ILE A 15 -44.45 10.07 14.15
CA ILE A 15 -43.83 8.74 14.07
C ILE A 15 -43.22 8.48 12.69
N GLU A 16 -43.86 8.91 11.61
CA GLU A 16 -43.36 8.71 10.24
C GLU A 16 -42.05 9.46 9.99
N VAL A 17 -41.93 10.69 10.51
CA VAL A 17 -40.69 11.47 10.45
C VAL A 17 -39.59 10.80 11.30
N LEU A 18 -39.92 10.31 12.50
CA LEU A 18 -38.96 9.60 13.35
C LEU A 18 -38.44 8.32 12.68
N VAL A 19 -39.31 7.55 12.04
CA VAL A 19 -38.91 6.35 11.28
C VAL A 19 -38.06 6.72 10.08
N ALA A 20 -38.40 7.78 9.33
CA ALA A 20 -37.60 8.26 8.21
C ALA A 20 -36.18 8.68 8.64
N VAL A 21 -36.07 9.44 9.73
CA VAL A 21 -34.77 9.85 10.28
C VAL A 21 -33.98 8.65 10.80
N LEU A 22 -34.63 7.67 11.43
CA LEU A 22 -33.97 6.44 11.88
C LEU A 22 -33.36 5.65 10.71
N VAL A 23 -34.16 5.40 9.66
CA VAL A 23 -33.71 4.68 8.46
C VAL A 23 -32.56 5.45 7.77
N LEU A 24 -32.69 6.77 7.64
CA LEU A 24 -31.65 7.61 7.06
C LEU A 24 -30.36 7.58 7.88
N SER A 25 -30.47 7.61 9.21
CA SER A 25 -29.30 7.54 10.11
C SER A 25 -28.56 6.22 9.96
N ILE A 26 -29.27 5.09 9.89
CA ILE A 26 -28.68 3.76 9.64
C ILE A 26 -28.00 3.73 8.26
N GLY A 27 -28.65 4.28 7.24
CA GLY A 27 -28.09 4.36 5.89
C GLY A 27 -26.77 5.15 5.85
N LEU A 28 -26.71 6.31 6.52
CA LEU A 28 -25.51 7.14 6.58
C LEU A 28 -24.35 6.45 7.33
N LEU A 29 -24.63 5.73 8.42
CA LEU A 29 -23.62 4.93 9.12
C LEU A 29 -23.05 3.82 8.22
N GLY A 30 -23.90 3.17 7.42
CA GLY A 30 -23.46 2.19 6.43
C GLY A 30 -22.52 2.79 5.39
N VAL A 31 -22.85 3.97 4.86
CA VAL A 31 -22.00 4.68 3.89
C VAL A 31 -20.66 5.10 4.52
N ALA A 32 -20.66 5.61 5.74
CA ALA A 32 -19.44 6.00 6.44
C ALA A 32 -18.50 4.80 6.66
N ALA A 33 -19.05 3.63 7.02
CA ALA A 33 -18.27 2.40 7.15
C ALA A 33 -17.63 1.97 5.82
N LEU A 34 -18.38 2.05 4.72
CA LEU A 34 -17.86 1.76 3.37
C LEU A 34 -16.77 2.74 2.94
N GLN A 35 -16.95 4.04 3.20
CA GLN A 35 -15.92 5.06 2.91
C GLN A 35 -14.64 4.80 3.70
N ALA A 36 -14.75 4.46 4.98
CA ALA A 36 -13.60 4.13 5.82
C ALA A 36 -12.86 2.88 5.29
N GLN A 37 -13.58 1.86 4.83
CA GLN A 37 -12.96 0.68 4.20
C GLN A 37 -12.30 1.03 2.87
N ALA A 38 -12.92 1.87 2.04
CA ALA A 38 -12.36 2.30 0.76
C ALA A 38 -11.02 3.03 0.96
N LEU A 39 -10.94 3.94 1.94
CA LEU A 39 -9.70 4.65 2.28
C LEU A 39 -8.58 3.70 2.74
N ARG A 40 -8.91 2.70 3.57
CA ARG A 40 -7.93 1.66 3.99
C ARG A 40 -7.39 0.88 2.80
N ASN A 41 -8.28 0.41 1.92
CA ASN A 41 -7.89 -0.35 0.73
C ASN A 41 -7.04 0.50 -0.23
N ALA A 42 -7.37 1.78 -0.39
CA ALA A 42 -6.60 2.70 -1.22
C ALA A 42 -5.17 2.89 -0.69
N GLY A 43 -5.00 3.05 0.64
CA GLY A 43 -3.68 3.15 1.27
C GLY A 43 -2.82 1.91 1.05
N SER A 44 -3.38 0.72 1.28
CA SER A 44 -2.69 -0.56 1.04
C SER A 44 -2.31 -0.76 -0.43
N SER A 45 -3.19 -0.37 -1.37
CA SER A 45 -2.89 -0.40 -2.81
C SER A 45 -1.75 0.56 -3.18
N LEU A 46 -1.70 1.74 -2.57
CA LEU A 46 -0.65 2.73 -2.79
C LEU A 46 0.71 2.21 -2.30
N GLN A 47 0.77 1.61 -1.10
CA GLN A 47 1.99 1.00 -0.57
C GLN A 47 2.54 -0.10 -1.50
N ARG A 48 1.69 -1.04 -1.96
CA ARG A 48 2.11 -2.07 -2.93
C ARG A 48 2.62 -1.48 -4.25
N SER A 49 1.99 -0.41 -4.73
CA SER A 49 2.42 0.28 -5.95
C SER A 49 3.80 0.94 -5.76
N GLN A 50 4.02 1.61 -4.62
CA GLN A 50 5.32 2.20 -4.28
C GLN A 50 6.42 1.13 -4.14
N ALA A 51 6.14 0.01 -3.46
CA ALA A 51 7.07 -1.11 -3.35
C ALA A 51 7.45 -1.66 -4.73
N THR A 52 6.48 -1.78 -5.65
CA THR A 52 6.71 -2.21 -7.02
C THR A 52 7.63 -1.24 -7.78
N ILE A 53 7.35 0.07 -7.68
CA ILE A 53 8.17 1.12 -8.31
C ILE A 53 9.61 1.05 -7.78
N LEU A 54 9.79 0.92 -6.46
CA LEU A 54 11.10 0.88 -5.83
C LEU A 54 11.86 -0.42 -6.14
N ALA A 55 11.17 -1.55 -6.35
CA ALA A 55 11.80 -2.77 -6.84
C ALA A 55 12.35 -2.59 -8.26
N TYR A 56 11.57 -1.98 -9.17
CA TYR A 56 12.04 -1.65 -10.52
C TYR A 56 13.20 -0.66 -10.52
N ALA A 57 13.18 0.36 -9.66
CA ALA A 57 14.28 1.28 -9.52
C ALA A 57 15.60 0.57 -9.14
N MET A 58 15.54 -0.45 -8.27
CA MET A 58 16.72 -1.27 -7.93
C MET A 58 17.17 -2.13 -9.11
N PHE A 59 16.25 -2.70 -9.91
CA PHE A 59 16.64 -3.38 -11.15
C PHE A 59 17.32 -2.45 -12.13
N ASP A 60 16.88 -1.19 -12.23
CA ASP A 60 17.49 -0.22 -13.11
C ASP A 60 18.89 0.19 -12.63
N ALA A 61 19.09 0.35 -11.32
CA ALA A 61 20.42 0.55 -10.73
C ALA A 61 21.36 -0.63 -11.06
N MET A 62 20.89 -1.87 -10.88
CA MET A 62 21.66 -3.07 -11.26
C MET A 62 21.98 -3.14 -12.75
N ARG A 63 21.08 -2.69 -13.63
CA ARG A 63 21.33 -2.63 -15.08
C ARG A 63 22.39 -1.60 -15.45
N VAL A 64 22.39 -0.46 -14.77
CA VAL A 64 23.41 0.57 -14.94
C VAL A 64 24.79 0.06 -14.49
N ASN A 65 24.83 -0.70 -13.40
CA ASN A 65 26.06 -1.32 -12.87
C ASN A 65 26.08 -2.85 -13.08
N ARG A 66 25.85 -3.26 -14.34
CA ARG A 66 25.63 -4.67 -14.71
C ARG A 66 26.77 -5.60 -14.30
N ASP A 67 28.02 -5.16 -14.46
CA ASP A 67 29.19 -6.00 -14.18
C ASP A 67 29.26 -6.36 -12.68
N SER A 68 28.99 -5.39 -11.80
CA SER A 68 28.95 -5.62 -10.35
C SER A 68 27.77 -6.49 -9.94
N ALA A 69 26.60 -6.28 -10.56
CA ALA A 69 25.42 -7.08 -10.31
C ALA A 69 25.58 -8.54 -10.78
N MET A 70 26.17 -8.77 -11.94
CA MET A 70 26.51 -10.11 -12.42
C MET A 70 27.57 -10.82 -11.57
N ALA A 71 28.44 -10.05 -10.90
CA ALA A 71 29.40 -10.56 -9.94
C ALA A 71 28.81 -10.84 -8.54
N GLY A 72 27.50 -10.59 -8.34
CA GLY A 72 26.80 -10.82 -7.07
C GLY A 72 27.00 -9.70 -6.04
N ALA A 73 27.59 -8.55 -6.40
CA ALA A 73 27.86 -7.49 -5.43
C ALA A 73 26.58 -6.87 -4.85
N TYR A 74 25.45 -6.93 -5.57
CA TYR A 74 24.15 -6.45 -5.10
C TYR A 74 23.43 -7.45 -4.18
N ASP A 75 23.92 -8.69 -4.05
CA ASP A 75 23.31 -9.69 -3.17
C ASP A 75 23.28 -9.21 -1.73
N MET A 76 22.11 -9.31 -1.12
CA MET A 76 21.86 -8.76 0.20
C MET A 76 20.82 -9.60 0.91
N SER A 77 21.19 -10.21 2.04
CA SER A 77 20.23 -10.85 2.94
C SER A 77 19.20 -9.84 3.44
N LYS A 78 18.01 -10.31 3.83
CA LYS A 78 16.96 -9.46 4.42
C LYS A 78 17.56 -8.53 5.49
N THR A 79 17.55 -7.23 5.20
CA THR A 79 18.03 -6.20 6.11
C THR A 79 17.05 -5.04 6.14
N CYS A 80 16.83 -4.52 7.33
CA CYS A 80 16.09 -3.29 7.55
C CYS A 80 17.05 -2.13 7.82
N ALA A 81 18.35 -2.40 7.99
CA ALA A 81 19.38 -1.36 8.12
C ALA A 81 19.91 -1.00 6.73
N ALA A 82 19.97 0.30 6.44
CA ALA A 82 20.64 0.79 5.24
C ALA A 82 22.15 0.51 5.38
N PRO A 83 22.78 -0.19 4.43
CA PRO A 83 24.24 -0.40 4.45
C PRO A 83 25.00 0.92 4.26
N ASP A 84 26.26 0.95 4.69
CA ASP A 84 27.14 2.10 4.58
C ASP A 84 27.52 2.39 3.11
N ALA A 85 27.66 3.68 2.78
CA ALA A 85 27.93 4.15 1.43
C ALA A 85 29.44 4.15 1.06
N GLU A 86 30.14 3.06 1.36
CA GLU A 86 31.58 2.91 1.07
C GLU A 86 31.87 2.50 -0.38
N SER A 87 30.85 2.04 -1.10
CA SER A 87 30.89 1.69 -2.52
C SER A 87 29.65 2.19 -3.24
N LEU A 88 29.69 2.26 -4.57
CA LEU A 88 28.51 2.59 -5.38
C LEU A 88 27.33 1.65 -5.05
N VAL A 89 27.59 0.35 -4.93
CA VAL A 89 26.57 -0.65 -4.60
C VAL A 89 26.00 -0.43 -3.19
N GLY A 90 26.86 -0.16 -2.20
CA GLY A 90 26.41 0.15 -0.84
C GLY A 90 25.59 1.43 -0.78
N SER A 91 25.97 2.45 -1.56
CA SER A 91 25.20 3.69 -1.72
C SER A 91 23.82 3.44 -2.35
N ASP A 92 23.75 2.64 -3.41
CA ASP A 92 22.49 2.28 -4.07
C ASP A 92 21.57 1.50 -3.12
N GLN A 93 22.10 0.48 -2.44
CA GLN A 93 21.36 -0.32 -1.46
C GLN A 93 20.91 0.53 -0.27
N GLY A 94 21.77 1.41 0.25
CA GLY A 94 21.46 2.31 1.37
C GLY A 94 20.36 3.30 1.02
N PHE A 95 20.47 3.96 -0.14
CA PHE A 95 19.44 4.86 -0.64
C PHE A 95 18.11 4.15 -0.90
N TRP A 96 18.16 2.93 -1.45
CA TRP A 96 16.97 2.13 -1.71
C TRP A 96 16.25 1.73 -0.42
N ILE A 97 16.97 1.22 0.58
CA ILE A 97 16.38 0.89 1.89
C ILE A 97 15.77 2.13 2.52
N GLN A 98 16.46 3.29 2.49
CA GLN A 98 15.91 4.53 3.03
C GLN A 98 14.63 4.97 2.30
N SER A 99 14.60 4.82 0.97
CA SER A 99 13.44 5.13 0.14
C SER A 99 12.25 4.22 0.45
N LEU A 100 12.49 2.93 0.67
CA LEU A 100 11.46 1.98 1.12
C LEU A 100 10.85 2.42 2.44
N LYS A 101 11.68 2.76 3.42
CA LYS A 101 11.21 3.21 4.74
C LYS A 101 10.40 4.49 4.67
N THR A 102 10.78 5.43 3.81
CA THR A 102 10.03 6.68 3.60
C THR A 102 8.70 6.44 2.88
N ALA A 103 8.66 5.54 1.90
CA ALA A 103 7.48 5.28 1.08
C ALA A 103 6.44 4.37 1.74
N LEU A 104 6.90 3.35 2.46
CA LEU A 104 6.05 2.30 3.04
C LEU A 104 5.75 2.54 4.53
N GLY A 105 6.57 3.33 5.22
CA GLY A 105 6.47 3.57 6.65
C GLY A 105 7.21 2.50 7.47
N ASP A 106 7.14 2.61 8.80
CA ASP A 106 7.73 1.67 9.77
C ASP A 106 9.23 1.36 9.53
N GLN A 107 10.08 2.13 10.20
CA GLN A 107 11.54 2.09 9.99
C GLN A 107 12.19 0.78 10.44
N ASP A 108 11.51 0.01 11.30
CA ASP A 108 12.06 -1.21 11.91
C ASP A 108 11.59 -2.47 11.20
N SER A 109 10.40 -2.46 10.58
CA SER A 109 9.85 -3.63 9.86
C SER A 109 9.96 -3.55 8.34
N THR A 110 10.28 -2.38 7.78
CA THR A 110 10.50 -2.24 6.34
C THR A 110 11.93 -2.63 5.98
N CYS A 111 12.04 -3.76 5.27
CA CYS A 111 13.29 -4.44 4.97
C CYS A 111 13.37 -4.82 3.49
N GLY A 112 14.58 -4.87 2.96
CA GLY A 112 14.85 -5.32 1.60
C GLY A 112 15.77 -6.53 1.58
N GLN A 113 15.63 -7.35 0.54
CA GLN A 113 16.48 -8.50 0.23
C GLN A 113 16.71 -8.55 -1.29
N ILE A 114 17.92 -8.90 -1.70
CA ILE A 114 18.30 -9.04 -3.10
C ILE A 114 19.04 -10.37 -3.26
N GLU A 115 18.62 -11.19 -4.22
CA GLU A 115 19.28 -12.45 -4.56
C GLU A 115 19.42 -12.57 -6.08
N CYS A 116 20.66 -12.63 -6.56
CA CYS A 116 21.01 -12.75 -7.96
C CYS A 116 21.63 -14.13 -8.26
N ASN A 117 21.11 -14.78 -9.31
CA ASN A 117 21.70 -15.98 -9.90
C ASN A 117 22.16 -15.62 -11.33
N GLY A 118 23.41 -15.17 -11.44
CA GLY A 118 23.96 -14.64 -12.68
C GLY A 118 23.22 -13.38 -13.13
N ALA A 119 22.54 -13.43 -14.28
CA ALA A 119 21.79 -12.30 -14.81
C ALA A 119 20.33 -12.21 -14.33
N GLN A 120 19.86 -13.18 -13.53
CA GLN A 120 18.50 -13.19 -13.00
C GLN A 120 18.52 -12.77 -11.53
N CYS A 121 17.95 -11.62 -11.22
CA CYS A 121 17.88 -11.10 -9.85
C CYS A 121 16.44 -11.08 -9.33
N THR A 122 16.29 -11.37 -8.05
CA THR A 122 15.03 -11.28 -7.31
C THR A 122 15.18 -10.22 -6.22
N VAL A 123 14.31 -9.22 -6.27
CA VAL A 123 14.22 -8.17 -5.26
C VAL A 123 12.98 -8.46 -4.42
N THR A 124 13.18 -8.64 -3.11
CA THR A 124 12.12 -8.91 -2.15
C THR A 124 12.04 -7.75 -1.16
N ILE A 125 10.84 -7.21 -0.98
CA ILE A 125 10.54 -6.11 -0.06
C ILE A 125 9.55 -6.63 0.98
N HIS A 126 9.86 -6.40 2.25
CA HIS A 126 9.01 -6.73 3.38
C HIS A 126 8.62 -5.44 4.10
N TRP A 127 7.36 -5.32 4.50
CA TRP A 127 6.89 -4.21 5.34
C TRP A 127 5.66 -4.62 6.14
N SER A 128 5.39 -3.92 7.25
CA SER A 128 4.19 -4.14 8.03
C SER A 128 3.05 -3.19 7.63
N GLU A 129 1.82 -3.69 7.62
CA GLU A 129 0.62 -2.83 7.61
C GLU A 129 0.08 -2.67 9.03
N SER A 130 0.37 -1.54 9.69
CA SER A 130 -0.07 -1.23 11.05
C SER A 130 -1.59 -1.00 11.19
N LEU A 131 -2.33 -0.92 10.07
CA LEU A 131 -3.78 -0.70 10.01
C LEU A 131 -4.59 -1.98 9.83
N ALA A 132 -3.93 -3.15 9.72
CA ALA A 132 -4.61 -4.43 9.60
C ALA A 132 -5.27 -4.80 10.94
N THR A 133 -6.59 -4.92 10.95
CA THR A 133 -7.41 -5.10 12.16
C THR A 133 -7.29 -6.49 12.80
N GLN A 134 -6.42 -7.37 12.27
CA GLN A 134 -6.21 -8.74 12.74
C GLN A 134 -4.74 -9.17 12.74
N GLY A 135 -3.89 -8.37 13.40
CA GLY A 135 -2.46 -8.64 13.55
C GLY A 135 -1.61 -7.86 12.54
N VAL A 136 -0.34 -7.68 12.87
CA VAL A 136 0.66 -7.05 12.00
C VAL A 136 0.80 -7.94 10.77
N GLY A 137 0.03 -7.65 9.71
CA GLY A 137 0.07 -8.42 8.48
C GLY A 137 1.34 -8.08 7.72
N GLU A 138 2.42 -8.84 7.96
CA GLU A 138 3.67 -8.71 7.22
C GLU A 138 3.37 -8.92 5.73
N GLN A 139 3.54 -7.86 4.94
CA GLN A 139 3.41 -7.90 3.50
C GLN A 139 4.78 -8.23 2.91
N THR A 140 4.79 -9.08 1.89
CA THR A 140 5.99 -9.40 1.14
C THR A 140 5.70 -9.26 -0.35
N LEU A 141 6.54 -8.51 -1.04
CA LEU A 141 6.54 -8.38 -2.50
C LEU A 141 7.88 -8.92 -3.01
N ALA A 142 7.83 -9.95 -3.84
CA ALA A 142 9.00 -10.46 -4.55
C ALA A 142 8.81 -10.29 -6.06
N ILE A 143 9.75 -9.62 -6.71
CA ILE A 143 9.77 -9.47 -8.17
C ILE A 143 11.09 -10.04 -8.65
N SER A 144 11.04 -10.81 -9.73
CA SER A 144 12.24 -11.36 -10.38
C SER A 144 12.38 -10.76 -11.76
N SER A 145 13.57 -10.28 -12.10
CA SER A 145 13.87 -9.71 -13.40
C SER A 145 15.25 -10.12 -13.87
N ARG A 146 15.38 -10.30 -15.18
CA ARG A 146 16.70 -10.37 -15.82
C ARG A 146 17.27 -8.95 -15.91
N ILE A 147 18.47 -8.76 -15.40
CA ILE A 147 19.25 -7.52 -15.52
C ILE A 147 20.07 -7.54 -16.79
#